data_AF-A0A0C9VEU6-F1
#
_entry.id   AF-A0A0C9VEU6-F1
#
_cell.length_a   1.000
_cell.length_b   1.000
_cell.length_c   1.000
_cell.angle_alpha   90.00
_cell.angle_beta   90.00
_cell.angle_gamma   90.00
#
_symmetry.space_group_name_H-M   'P 1'
#
loop_
_entity.id
_entity.type
_entity.pdbx_description
1 polymer ?
#
loop_
_entity_poly.entity_id
_entity_poly.type
_entity_poly.pdbx_seq_one_letter_code
_entity_poly.pdbx_strand_id
1 'polypeptide(L)'
;KVLGRVPLIGTIECAEYLEEKFPERPVFPKTGKALEHAVEAFFDAVVFPKFFMPVLSLTYEILDEHAKPYFRRTREKAFGKTLEEFSPEGPVRDGQWKDLEAAFDKLAAIYDKNGSNVDFIAGGTNPTHADFYTASNLMWINCVSPEEWKNRGVEQWSNGRWGRLLKRLEEWENPKD
;
A
#
# COMPACT_ATOMS: atom_id res chain seq x y z
N LYS A 1 -23.84 -26.95 17.88
CA LYS A 1 -23.13 -25.71 18.29
C LYS A 1 -23.24 -24.74 17.14
N VAL A 2 -24.00 -23.66 17.30
CA VAL A 2 -24.03 -22.57 16.32
C VAL A 2 -22.64 -21.95 16.34
N LEU A 3 -21.86 -22.12 15.27
CA LEU A 3 -20.65 -21.33 15.06
C LEU A 3 -21.13 -19.89 14.87
N GLY A 4 -21.12 -19.11 15.95
CA GLY A 4 -21.38 -17.68 15.87
C GLY A 4 -20.37 -17.08 14.89
N ARG A 5 -20.87 -16.37 13.87
CA ARG A 5 -20.01 -15.64 12.94
C ARG A 5 -19.26 -14.58 13.75
N VAL A 6 -18.00 -14.83 14.06
CA VAL A 6 -17.13 -13.82 14.66
C VAL A 6 -16.72 -12.90 13.52
N PRO A 7 -17.06 -11.59 13.57
CA PRO A 7 -16.52 -10.66 12.60
C PRO A 7 -15.01 -10.60 12.79
N LEU A 8 -14.28 -10.94 11.73
CA LEU A 8 -12.84 -10.78 11.69
C LEU A 8 -12.52 -9.38 11.15
N ILE A 9 -11.68 -8.65 11.86
CA ILE A 9 -11.30 -7.27 11.52
C ILE A 9 -9.79 -7.18 11.64
N GLY A 10 -9.15 -6.70 10.57
CA GLY A 10 -7.69 -6.56 10.47
C GLY A 10 -7.15 -7.36 9.28
N THR A 11 -6.23 -6.73 8.53
CA THR A 11 -5.70 -7.30 7.28
C THR A 11 -4.94 -8.60 7.55
N ILE A 12 -4.11 -8.61 8.60
CA ILE A 12 -3.31 -9.77 9.00
C ILE A 12 -4.24 -10.89 9.47
N GLU A 13 -5.12 -10.59 10.43
CA GLU A 13 -6.03 -11.57 11.00
C GLU A 13 -6.86 -12.23 9.89
N CYS A 14 -7.38 -11.43 8.95
CA CYS A 14 -8.13 -11.93 7.79
C CYS A 14 -7.27 -12.85 6.92
N ALA A 15 -6.04 -12.45 6.62
CA ALA A 15 -5.13 -13.26 5.81
C ALA A 15 -4.77 -14.58 6.52
N GLU A 16 -4.46 -14.55 7.81
CA GLU A 16 -4.16 -15.75 8.61
C GLU A 16 -5.36 -16.71 8.70
N TYR A 17 -6.56 -16.16 8.90
CA TYR A 17 -7.78 -16.94 8.92
C TYR A 17 -8.05 -17.62 7.56
N LEU A 18 -7.84 -16.87 6.46
CA LEU A 18 -7.99 -17.41 5.12
C LEU A 18 -6.99 -18.54 4.85
N GLU A 19 -5.73 -18.42 5.31
CA GLU A 19 -4.76 -19.51 5.19
C GLU A 19 -5.17 -20.78 5.95
N GLU A 20 -5.74 -20.64 7.15
CA GLU A 20 -6.21 -21.79 7.91
C GLU A 20 -7.37 -22.50 7.20
N LYS A 21 -8.27 -21.74 6.57
CA LYS A 21 -9.47 -22.28 5.91
C LYS A 21 -9.26 -22.74 4.47
N PHE A 22 -8.31 -22.13 3.75
CA PHE A 22 -8.05 -22.34 2.32
C PHE A 22 -6.54 -22.57 2.08
N PRO A 23 -5.99 -23.70 2.58
CA PRO A 23 -4.55 -23.97 2.54
C PRO A 23 -3.99 -24.19 1.12
N GLU A 24 -4.84 -24.32 0.11
CA GLU A 24 -4.47 -24.47 -1.29
C GLU A 24 -3.90 -23.20 -1.93
N ARG A 25 -4.13 -22.02 -1.34
CA ARG A 25 -3.68 -20.71 -1.86
C ARG A 25 -3.06 -19.86 -0.73
N PRO A 26 -1.93 -20.29 -0.13
CA PRO A 26 -1.29 -19.54 0.95
C PRO A 26 -0.66 -18.25 0.41
N VAL A 27 -0.76 -17.18 1.19
CA VAL A 27 -0.13 -15.88 0.89
C VAL A 27 1.05 -15.60 1.80
N PHE A 28 1.14 -16.26 2.95
CA PHE A 28 2.31 -16.27 3.80
C PHE A 28 3.21 -17.46 3.45
N PRO A 29 4.54 -17.27 3.44
CA PRO A 29 5.48 -18.36 3.32
C PRO A 29 5.33 -19.38 4.46
N LYS A 30 5.51 -20.68 4.14
CA LYS A 30 5.56 -21.77 5.15
C LYS A 30 6.64 -21.54 6.22
N THR A 31 7.72 -20.87 5.83
CA THR A 31 8.82 -20.45 6.70
C THR A 31 9.11 -18.98 6.44
N GLY A 32 9.33 -18.19 7.49
CA GLY A 32 9.65 -16.77 7.33
C GLY A 32 8.46 -15.81 7.48
N LYS A 33 7.30 -16.28 7.96
CA LYS A 33 6.14 -15.41 8.26
C LYS A 33 6.47 -14.19 9.15
N ALA A 34 7.38 -14.34 10.12
CA ALA A 34 7.82 -13.21 10.94
C ALA A 34 8.54 -12.11 10.12
N LEU A 35 9.17 -12.48 8.99
CA LEU A 35 9.82 -11.52 8.10
C LEU A 35 8.81 -10.73 7.27
N GLU A 36 7.68 -11.33 6.89
CA GLU A 36 6.56 -10.62 6.25
C GLU A 36 6.08 -9.47 7.15
N HIS A 37 5.82 -9.77 8.43
CA HIS A 37 5.43 -8.76 9.41
C HIS A 37 6.52 -7.72 9.67
N ALA A 38 7.80 -8.09 9.57
CA ALA A 38 8.88 -7.12 9.69
C ALA A 38 8.89 -6.13 8.52
N VAL A 39 8.51 -6.56 7.32
CA VAL A 39 8.38 -5.70 6.13
C VAL A 39 7.17 -4.78 6.27
N GLU A 40 6.02 -5.28 6.72
CA GLU A 40 4.85 -4.45 7.04
C GLU A 40 5.18 -3.41 8.12
N ALA A 41 5.80 -3.84 9.23
CA ALA A 41 6.20 -2.93 10.30
C ALA A 41 7.21 -1.87 9.81
N PHE A 42 8.12 -2.24 8.90
CA PHE A 42 9.01 -1.28 8.26
C PHE A 42 8.22 -0.29 7.40
N PHE A 43 7.27 -0.77 6.59
CA PHE A 43 6.40 0.08 5.78
C PHE A 43 5.64 1.08 6.65
N ASP A 44 5.00 0.62 7.71
CA ASP A 44 4.23 1.45 8.65
C ASP A 44 5.08 2.47 9.37
N ALA A 45 6.34 2.14 9.68
CA ALA A 45 7.25 3.03 10.38
C ALA A 45 7.94 4.04 9.44
N VAL A 46 8.21 3.67 8.18
CA VAL A 46 9.09 4.43 7.28
C VAL A 46 8.33 5.09 6.13
N VAL A 47 7.39 4.36 5.52
CA VAL A 47 6.66 4.80 4.33
C VAL A 47 5.36 5.49 4.72
N PHE A 48 4.55 4.83 5.54
CA PHE A 48 3.20 5.30 5.88
C PHE A 48 3.14 6.72 6.49
N PRO A 49 4.11 7.17 7.32
CA PRO A 49 4.09 8.55 7.82
C PRO A 49 4.28 9.61 6.73
N LYS A 50 4.92 9.25 5.61
CA LYS A 50 5.11 10.14 4.44
C LYS A 50 3.92 10.08 3.47
N PHE A 51 3.10 9.05 3.61
CA PHE A 51 1.95 8.78 2.77
C PHE A 51 0.75 9.68 3.09
N PHE A 52 0.44 9.87 4.39
CA PHE A 52 -0.84 10.44 4.82
C PHE A 52 -1.19 11.78 4.20
N MET A 53 -0.29 12.77 4.28
CA MET A 53 -0.61 14.13 3.87
C MET A 53 -0.89 14.25 2.36
N PRO A 54 0.01 13.84 1.45
CA PRO A 54 -0.22 13.95 0.01
C PRO A 54 -1.33 13.02 -0.50
N VAL A 55 -1.49 11.82 0.09
CA VAL A 55 -2.45 10.84 -0.41
C VAL A 55 -3.86 11.07 0.14
N LEU A 56 -4.02 11.44 1.42
CA LEU A 56 -5.35 11.68 1.99
C LEU A 56 -6.01 12.93 1.43
N SER A 57 -5.24 13.98 1.08
CA SER A 57 -5.79 15.17 0.43
C SER A 57 -6.45 14.81 -0.90
N LEU A 58 -5.80 13.94 -1.69
CA LEU A 58 -6.34 13.49 -2.97
C LEU A 58 -7.45 12.44 -2.82
N THR A 59 -7.35 11.60 -1.78
CA THR A 59 -8.40 10.62 -1.46
C THR A 59 -9.75 11.30 -1.28
N TYR A 60 -9.79 12.45 -0.58
CA TYR A 60 -11.03 13.19 -0.35
C TYR A 60 -11.75 13.56 -1.66
N GLU A 61 -11.01 13.89 -2.72
CA GLU A 61 -11.57 14.32 -4.00
C GLU A 61 -12.33 13.21 -4.74
N ILE A 62 -11.92 11.94 -4.55
CA ILE A 62 -12.52 10.79 -5.23
C ILE A 62 -13.61 10.09 -4.42
N LEU A 63 -13.85 10.49 -3.17
CA LEU A 63 -14.88 9.89 -2.32
C LEU A 63 -16.28 10.24 -2.82
N ASP A 64 -17.22 9.32 -2.59
CA ASP A 64 -18.64 9.60 -2.73
C ASP A 64 -19.06 10.77 -1.82
N GLU A 65 -20.01 11.58 -2.28
CA GLU A 65 -20.52 12.74 -1.54
C GLU A 65 -21.01 12.40 -0.12
N HIS A 66 -21.55 11.20 0.08
CA HIS A 66 -21.96 10.72 1.41
C HIS A 66 -20.79 10.45 2.36
N ALA A 67 -19.62 10.03 1.84
CA ALA A 67 -18.45 9.71 2.64
C ALA A 67 -17.61 10.94 3.01
N LYS A 68 -17.65 12.00 2.19
CA LYS A 68 -16.86 13.23 2.37
C LYS A 68 -17.03 13.88 3.76
N PRO A 69 -18.24 14.07 4.33
CA PRO A 69 -18.40 14.71 5.64
C PRO A 69 -17.75 13.92 6.78
N TYR A 70 -17.87 12.59 6.76
CA TYR A 70 -17.24 11.73 7.76
C TYR A 70 -15.72 11.76 7.63
N PHE A 71 -15.20 11.65 6.40
CA PHE A 71 -13.78 11.66 6.12
C PHE A 71 -13.14 12.97 6.59
N ARG A 72 -13.67 14.13 6.15
CA ARG A 72 -13.17 15.45 6.55
C ARG A 72 -13.13 15.58 8.07
N ARG A 73 -14.27 15.40 8.75
CA ARG A 73 -14.37 15.54 10.21
C ARG A 73 -13.36 14.66 10.96
N THR A 74 -13.18 13.42 10.54
CA THR A 74 -12.30 12.46 11.25
C THR A 74 -10.83 12.74 10.97
N ARG A 75 -10.46 13.10 9.75
CA ARG A 75 -9.06 13.37 9.37
C ARG A 75 -8.61 14.71 9.92
N GLU A 76 -9.40 15.77 9.80
CA GLU A 76 -9.05 17.08 10.36
C GLU A 76 -8.87 17.00 11.88
N LYS A 77 -9.75 16.25 12.57
CA LYS A 77 -9.60 15.99 14.02
C LYS A 77 -8.33 15.20 14.34
N ALA A 78 -7.99 14.19 13.55
CA ALA A 78 -6.81 13.34 13.79
C ALA A 78 -5.49 14.10 13.59
N PHE A 79 -5.44 15.00 12.61
CA PHE A 79 -4.22 15.72 12.24
C PHE A 79 -4.15 17.17 12.74
N GLY A 80 -5.24 17.72 13.28
CA GLY A 80 -5.29 19.09 13.80
C GLY A 80 -5.11 20.16 12.71
N LYS A 81 -5.48 19.84 11.47
CA LYS A 81 -5.31 20.67 10.26
C LYS A 81 -6.55 20.55 9.39
N THR A 82 -6.85 21.57 8.58
CA THR A 82 -7.88 21.41 7.53
C THR A 82 -7.35 20.54 6.39
N LEU A 83 -8.22 19.93 5.59
CA LEU A 83 -7.78 19.12 4.44
C LEU A 83 -6.94 19.92 3.43
N GLU A 84 -7.24 21.20 3.27
CA GLU A 84 -6.51 22.11 2.37
C GLU A 84 -5.07 22.34 2.84
N GLU A 85 -4.80 22.21 4.14
CA GLU A 85 -3.47 22.34 4.74
C GLU A 85 -2.65 21.03 4.69
N PHE A 86 -3.26 19.90 4.30
CA PHE A 86 -2.55 18.61 4.26
C PHE A 86 -1.45 18.63 3.20
N SER A 87 -1.82 19.00 1.97
CA SER A 87 -0.91 18.99 0.82
C SER A 87 -1.29 20.08 -0.19
N PRO A 88 -1.11 21.37 0.15
CA PRO A 88 -1.39 22.47 -0.78
C PRO A 88 -0.45 22.40 -1.99
N GLU A 89 -0.96 22.81 -3.16
CA GLU A 89 -0.21 22.74 -4.41
C GLU A 89 1.11 23.53 -4.36
N GLY A 90 2.08 23.12 -5.18
CA GLY A 90 3.39 23.74 -5.27
C GLY A 90 4.41 23.13 -4.31
N PRO A 91 5.37 23.92 -3.77
CA PRO A 91 6.57 23.39 -3.12
C PRO A 91 6.33 22.43 -1.95
N VAL A 92 5.22 22.61 -1.22
CA VAL A 92 4.87 21.74 -0.09
C VAL A 92 4.49 20.35 -0.58
N ARG A 93 3.53 20.25 -1.51
CA ARG A 93 3.15 18.99 -2.13
C ARG A 93 4.35 18.33 -2.80
N ASP A 94 5.11 19.07 -3.61
CA ASP A 94 6.29 18.54 -4.29
C ASP A 94 7.32 17.94 -3.32
N GLY A 95 7.54 18.59 -2.17
CA GLY A 95 8.41 18.09 -1.11
C GLY A 95 7.88 16.81 -0.47
N GLN A 96 6.58 16.74 -0.17
CA GLN A 96 5.94 15.55 0.41
C GLN A 96 6.02 14.34 -0.52
N TRP A 97 5.81 14.53 -1.81
CA TRP A 97 5.92 13.46 -2.80
C TRP A 97 7.36 12.97 -2.98
N LYS A 98 8.35 13.87 -2.96
CA LYS A 98 9.77 13.49 -2.93
C LYS A 98 10.13 12.71 -1.67
N ASP A 99 9.62 13.12 -0.51
CA ASP A 99 9.81 12.40 0.75
C ASP A 99 9.18 10.99 0.70
N LEU A 100 8.01 10.86 0.07
CA LEU A 100 7.32 9.59 -0.11
C LEU A 100 8.09 8.68 -1.08
N GLU A 101 8.51 9.20 -2.24
CA GLU A 101 9.37 8.49 -3.19
C GLU A 101 10.65 7.98 -2.52
N ALA A 102 11.34 8.84 -1.76
CA ALA A 102 12.54 8.46 -1.02
C ALA A 102 12.28 7.42 0.09
N ALA A 103 11.08 7.37 0.65
CA ALA A 103 10.69 6.32 1.60
C ALA A 103 10.48 4.98 0.88
N PHE A 104 9.84 5.00 -0.29
CA PHE A 104 9.75 3.83 -1.17
C PHE A 104 11.14 3.37 -1.64
N ASP A 105 12.08 4.27 -1.95
CA ASP A 105 13.46 3.87 -2.28
C ASP A 105 14.13 3.06 -1.15
N LYS A 106 13.83 3.34 0.12
CA LYS A 106 14.34 2.55 1.25
C LYS A 106 13.71 1.16 1.28
N LEU A 107 12.42 1.04 0.96
CA LEU A 107 11.75 -0.26 0.84
C LEU A 107 12.30 -1.04 -0.38
N ALA A 108 12.53 -0.37 -1.50
CA ALA A 108 13.13 -0.95 -2.70
C ALA A 108 14.50 -1.56 -2.37
N ALA A 109 15.32 -0.84 -1.59
CA ALA A 109 16.63 -1.32 -1.17
C ALA A 109 16.58 -2.62 -0.33
N ILE A 110 15.46 -2.92 0.35
CA ILE A 110 15.24 -4.20 1.05
C ILE A 110 14.99 -5.29 0.02
N TYR A 111 14.02 -5.08 -0.88
CA TYR A 111 13.71 -6.06 -1.92
C TYR A 111 14.91 -6.34 -2.84
N ASP A 112 15.69 -5.32 -3.20
CA ASP A 112 16.85 -5.41 -4.08
C ASP A 112 17.97 -6.29 -3.50
N LYS A 113 17.92 -6.63 -2.19
CA LYS A 113 18.81 -7.63 -1.59
C LYS A 113 18.65 -9.03 -2.19
N ASN A 114 17.53 -9.30 -2.86
CA ASN A 114 17.33 -10.54 -3.61
C ASN A 114 18.02 -10.54 -4.99
N GLY A 115 18.52 -9.39 -5.46
CA GLY A 115 19.15 -9.23 -6.76
C GLY A 115 18.26 -8.52 -7.79
N SER A 116 18.86 -8.12 -8.91
CA SER A 116 18.30 -7.17 -9.88
C SER A 116 17.08 -7.67 -10.66
N ASN A 117 16.79 -8.97 -10.65
CA ASN A 117 15.70 -9.60 -11.42
C ASN A 117 14.65 -10.24 -10.52
N VAL A 118 14.54 -9.78 -9.28
CA VAL A 118 13.56 -10.28 -8.31
C VAL A 118 12.61 -9.14 -7.92
N ASP A 119 11.34 -9.31 -8.30
CA ASP A 119 10.31 -8.33 -8.01
C ASP A 119 9.63 -8.57 -6.65
N PHE A 120 9.54 -9.83 -6.19
CA PHE A 120 8.88 -10.19 -4.92
C PHE A 120 9.85 -10.23 -3.72
N ILE A 121 9.35 -9.84 -2.55
CA ILE A 121 10.16 -9.67 -1.33
C ILE A 121 10.77 -10.98 -0.83
N ALA A 122 10.05 -12.08 -0.99
CA ALA A 122 10.50 -13.40 -0.57
C ALA A 122 11.52 -14.04 -1.55
N GLY A 123 11.83 -13.40 -2.67
CA GLY A 123 12.79 -13.95 -3.65
C GLY A 123 12.23 -15.01 -4.60
N GLY A 124 11.01 -15.48 -4.36
CA GLY A 124 10.37 -16.57 -5.11
C GLY A 124 9.64 -16.14 -6.38
N THR A 125 9.02 -17.11 -7.05
CA THR A 125 8.21 -16.88 -8.26
C THR A 125 6.81 -16.37 -7.97
N ASN A 126 6.33 -16.53 -6.74
CA ASN A 126 4.97 -16.19 -6.33
C ASN A 126 5.02 -15.03 -5.32
N PRO A 127 4.02 -14.13 -5.35
CA PRO A 127 3.94 -13.06 -4.38
C PRO A 127 3.58 -13.59 -2.99
N THR A 128 3.89 -12.79 -2.01
CA THR A 128 3.59 -13.02 -0.60
C THR A 128 2.74 -11.90 -0.03
N HIS A 129 2.29 -12.05 1.22
CA HIS A 129 1.48 -11.05 1.90
C HIS A 129 2.10 -9.65 1.85
N ALA A 130 3.40 -9.50 2.12
CA ALA A 130 4.06 -8.20 2.10
C ALA A 130 4.13 -7.58 0.69
N ASP A 131 4.16 -8.41 -0.38
CA ASP A 131 4.03 -7.91 -1.75
C ASP A 131 2.64 -7.33 -2.00
N PHE A 132 1.58 -8.03 -1.58
CA PHE A 132 0.21 -7.53 -1.69
C PHE A 132 -0.03 -6.28 -0.83
N TYR A 133 0.53 -6.23 0.38
CA TYR A 133 0.45 -5.06 1.25
C TYR A 133 1.09 -3.83 0.58
N THR A 134 2.31 -4.00 0.07
CA THR A 134 3.03 -2.94 -0.64
C THR A 134 2.28 -2.50 -1.91
N ALA A 135 1.81 -3.46 -2.72
CA ALA A 135 1.08 -3.19 -3.94
C ALA A 135 -0.25 -2.47 -3.70
N SER A 136 -1.01 -2.84 -2.67
CA SER A 136 -2.28 -2.17 -2.34
C SER A 136 -2.11 -0.68 -2.05
N ASN A 137 -1.00 -0.31 -1.39
CA ASN A 137 -0.69 1.09 -1.10
C ASN A 137 -0.23 1.84 -2.37
N LEU A 138 0.56 1.21 -3.24
CA LEU A 138 0.92 1.76 -4.55
C LEU A 138 -0.31 1.95 -5.44
N MET A 139 -1.23 0.98 -5.45
CA MET A 139 -2.51 1.07 -6.16
C MET A 139 -3.37 2.21 -5.62
N TRP A 140 -3.44 2.39 -4.30
CA TRP A 140 -4.17 3.51 -3.71
C TRP A 140 -3.59 4.85 -4.20
N ILE A 141 -2.27 4.99 -4.24
CA ILE A 141 -1.63 6.19 -4.82
C ILE A 141 -2.07 6.37 -6.28
N ASN A 142 -2.05 5.33 -7.09
CA ASN A 142 -2.50 5.39 -8.49
C ASN A 142 -3.97 5.78 -8.63
N CYS A 143 -4.85 5.29 -7.75
CA CYS A 143 -6.27 5.60 -7.78
C CYS A 143 -6.57 7.07 -7.50
N VAL A 144 -5.80 7.72 -6.62
CA VAL A 144 -6.04 9.11 -6.22
C VAL A 144 -5.21 10.13 -7.01
N SER A 145 -4.15 9.68 -7.68
CA SER A 145 -3.25 10.57 -8.42
C SER A 145 -3.95 11.15 -9.66
N PRO A 146 -3.88 12.48 -9.88
CA PRO A 146 -4.39 13.08 -11.10
C PRO A 146 -3.70 12.54 -12.36
N GLU A 147 -4.36 12.62 -13.52
CA GLU A 147 -3.84 12.06 -14.79
C GLU A 147 -2.43 12.56 -15.14
N GLU A 148 -2.16 13.84 -14.90
CA GLU A 148 -0.85 14.48 -15.11
C GLU A 148 0.27 13.87 -14.25
N TRP A 149 -0.06 13.24 -13.12
CA TRP A 149 0.89 12.56 -12.23
C TRP A 149 1.16 11.12 -12.65
N LYS A 150 0.32 10.49 -13.48
CA LYS A 150 0.53 9.09 -13.92
C LYS A 150 1.84 8.92 -14.70
N ASN A 151 2.23 9.93 -15.47
CA ASN A 151 3.48 9.92 -16.26
C ASN A 151 4.75 10.20 -15.44
N ARG A 152 4.64 10.45 -14.12
CA ARG A 152 5.76 10.58 -13.16
C ARG A 152 5.45 9.84 -11.85
N GLY A 153 4.49 8.93 -11.91
CA GLY A 153 3.87 8.30 -10.75
C GLY A 153 4.71 7.15 -10.19
N VAL A 154 4.09 6.38 -9.30
CA VAL A 154 4.76 5.29 -8.59
C VAL A 154 5.38 4.25 -9.51
N GLU A 155 4.88 4.10 -10.75
CA GLU A 155 5.44 3.17 -11.73
C GLU A 155 6.89 3.46 -12.11
N GLN A 156 7.35 4.73 -12.01
CA GLN A 156 8.71 5.14 -12.37
C GLN A 156 9.66 5.17 -11.17
N TRP A 157 9.12 5.20 -9.95
CA TRP A 157 9.91 5.28 -8.73
C TRP A 157 10.85 4.08 -8.57
N SER A 158 11.97 4.34 -7.88
CA SER A 158 13.01 3.34 -7.62
C SER A 158 13.47 2.61 -8.88
N ASN A 159 13.73 3.36 -9.96
CA ASN A 159 14.11 2.83 -11.28
C ASN A 159 13.09 1.84 -11.86
N GLY A 160 11.81 2.21 -11.79
CA GLY A 160 10.70 1.42 -12.32
C GLY A 160 10.39 0.14 -11.53
N ARG A 161 10.92 0.00 -10.30
CA ARG A 161 10.72 -1.20 -9.47
C ARG A 161 9.26 -1.46 -9.18
N TRP A 162 8.54 -0.42 -8.75
CA TRP A 162 7.16 -0.56 -8.31
C TRP A 162 6.21 -0.78 -9.49
N GLY A 163 6.52 -0.23 -10.67
CA GLY A 163 5.81 -0.58 -11.91
C GLY A 163 5.96 -2.06 -12.27
N ARG A 164 7.15 -2.66 -12.07
CA ARG A 164 7.33 -4.12 -12.26
C ARG A 164 6.54 -4.93 -11.24
N LEU A 165 6.55 -4.53 -9.97
CA LEU A 165 5.77 -5.21 -8.92
C LEU A 165 4.27 -5.20 -9.25
N LEU A 166 3.71 -4.02 -9.57
CA LEU A 166 2.29 -3.88 -9.94
C LEU A 166 1.96 -4.75 -11.16
N LYS A 167 2.77 -4.66 -12.23
CA LYS A 167 2.59 -5.49 -13.43
C LYS A 167 2.61 -6.99 -13.14
N ARG A 168 3.50 -7.43 -12.26
CA ARG A 168 3.58 -8.83 -11.82
C ARG A 168 2.32 -9.25 -11.08
N LEU A 169 1.63 -8.32 -10.41
CA LEU A 169 0.46 -8.56 -9.59
C LEU A 169 -0.88 -8.36 -10.30
N GLU A 170 -0.89 -7.86 -11.54
CA GLU A 170 -2.11 -7.61 -12.35
C GLU A 170 -3.08 -8.80 -12.39
N GLU A 171 -2.57 -10.03 -12.40
CA GLU A 171 -3.43 -11.23 -12.44
C GLU A 171 -4.30 -11.42 -11.19
N TRP A 172 -3.96 -10.78 -10.08
CA TRP A 172 -4.73 -10.79 -8.83
C TRP A 172 -5.63 -9.56 -8.65
N GLU A 173 -5.50 -8.51 -9.48
CA GLU A 173 -6.30 -7.28 -9.35
C GLU A 173 -7.74 -7.45 -9.83
N ASN A 174 -7.94 -8.29 -10.85
CA ASN A 174 -9.25 -8.62 -11.39
C ASN A 174 -9.35 -10.15 -11.47
N PRO A 175 -9.78 -10.83 -10.39
CA PRO A 175 -9.98 -12.28 -10.46
C PRO A 175 -10.95 -12.58 -11.60
N LYS A 176 -10.52 -13.42 -12.55
CA LYS A 176 -11.30 -13.81 -13.74
C LYS A 176 -12.47 -14.77 -13.42
N ASP A 177 -12.74 -15.02 -12.14
CA ASP A 177 -13.74 -15.95 -11.65
C ASP A 177 -14.65 -15.27 -10.61
#